data_AF-A0A955XDQ5-F1
#
_entry.id   AF-A0A955XDQ5-F1
#
_cell.length_a   1.000
_cell.length_b   1.000
_cell.length_c   1.000
_cell.angle_alpha   90.00
_cell.angle_beta   90.00
_cell.angle_gamma   90.00
#
_symmetry.space_group_name_H-M   'P 1'
#
loop_
_entity.id
_entity.type
_entity.pdbx_description
1 polymer ?
#
loop_
_entity_poly.entity_id
_entity_poly.type
_entity_poly.pdbx_seq_one_letter_code
_entity_poly.pdbx_strand_id
1 'polypeptide(L)'
;MIKLKATDDFTAYAAQRDAGASPEAVLAAMKADGLDAPARMRGIRLVFALSFEEASAVIAGGRERLEAGRAEVLEALADLAS
;
A
#
# COMPACT_ATOMS: atom_id res chain seq x y z
N MET A 1 -5.78 5.13 31.50
CA MET A 1 -5.13 6.27 30.81
C MET A 1 -4.57 5.78 29.49
N ILE A 2 -5.38 5.71 28.42
CA ILE A 2 -4.81 5.51 27.08
C ILE A 2 -4.49 6.91 26.58
N LYS A 3 -3.19 7.21 26.58
CA LYS A 3 -2.61 8.46 26.10
C LYS A 3 -3.13 8.72 24.69
N LEU A 4 -3.62 9.92 24.47
CA LEU A 4 -3.78 10.47 23.14
C LEU A 4 -2.40 10.56 22.44
N LYS A 5 -2.38 10.43 21.10
CA LYS A 5 -1.49 11.12 20.12
C LYS A 5 -0.18 10.45 19.66
N ALA A 6 -0.26 9.68 18.58
CA ALA A 6 0.63 9.88 17.44
C ALA A 6 -0.28 10.22 16.27
N THR A 7 -0.05 11.33 15.60
CA THR A 7 -0.63 11.58 14.28
C THR A 7 0.03 10.58 13.35
N ASP A 8 -0.39 9.31 13.41
CA ASP A 8 0.01 8.25 12.50
C ASP A 8 1.50 8.31 12.09
N ASP A 9 2.41 8.18 13.08
CA ASP A 9 3.84 8.15 12.80
C ASP A 9 4.19 6.84 12.09
N PHE A 10 4.34 6.92 10.76
CA PHE A 10 4.68 5.79 9.91
C PHE A 10 6.16 5.76 9.53
N THR A 11 7.01 6.53 10.21
CA THR A 11 8.44 6.68 9.86
C THR A 11 9.17 5.33 9.89
N ALA A 12 8.85 4.46 10.85
CA ALA A 12 9.43 3.11 10.93
C ALA A 12 9.09 2.24 9.70
N TYR A 13 7.89 2.39 9.15
CA TYR A 13 7.46 1.67 7.95
C TYR A 13 8.03 2.31 6.68
N ALA A 14 8.23 3.63 6.65
CA ALA A 14 8.95 4.31 5.58
C ALA A 14 10.41 3.82 5.50
N ALA A 15 11.07 3.64 6.65
CA ALA A 15 12.41 3.04 6.69
C ALA A 15 12.43 1.60 6.16
N GLN A 16 11.39 0.79 6.43
CA GLN A 16 11.26 -0.55 5.84
C GLN A 16 11.12 -0.50 4.32
N ARG A 17 10.28 0.40 3.78
CA ARG A 17 10.19 0.65 2.33
C ARG A 17 11.55 1.04 1.77
N ASP A 18 12.26 1.95 2.41
CA ASP A 18 13.57 2.43 1.94
C ASP A 18 14.64 1.33 1.98
N ALA A 19 14.45 0.33 2.85
CA ALA A 19 15.24 -0.91 2.86
C ALA A 19 14.79 -1.95 1.82
N GLY A 20 13.76 -1.65 1.01
CA GLY A 20 13.27 -2.50 -0.08
C GLY A 20 12.06 -3.37 0.27
N ALA A 21 11.40 -3.17 1.41
CA ALA A 21 10.20 -3.92 1.75
C ALA A 21 9.03 -3.57 0.81
N SER A 22 8.29 -4.60 0.37
CA SER A 22 7.08 -4.40 -0.44
C SER A 22 5.91 -3.86 0.43
N PRO A 23 4.88 -3.26 -0.18
CA PRO A 23 3.66 -2.87 0.52
C PRO A 23 3.00 -3.98 1.32
N GLU A 24 3.04 -5.21 0.83
CA GLU A 24 2.47 -6.39 1.49
C GLU A 24 3.28 -6.75 2.75
N ALA A 25 4.62 -6.67 2.67
CA ALA A 25 5.50 -6.90 3.81
C ALA A 25 5.30 -5.82 4.89
N VAL A 26 5.23 -4.54 4.49
CA VAL A 26 4.95 -3.43 5.41
C VAL A 26 3.54 -3.55 6.01
N LEU A 27 2.54 -3.94 5.24
CA LEU A 27 1.19 -4.19 5.74
C LEU A 27 1.17 -5.33 6.77
N ALA A 28 1.95 -6.39 6.55
CA ALA A 28 2.10 -7.47 7.50
C ALA A 28 2.75 -7.00 8.81
N ALA A 29 3.79 -6.14 8.74
CA ALA A 29 4.39 -5.52 9.91
C ALA A 29 3.37 -4.66 10.68
N MET A 30 2.62 -3.80 10.00
CA MET A 30 1.56 -3.00 10.62
C MET A 30 0.48 -3.87 11.29
N LYS A 31 0.13 -5.03 10.72
CA LYS A 31 -0.79 -5.99 11.34
C LYS A 31 -0.19 -6.59 12.62
N ALA A 32 1.09 -6.95 12.59
CA ALA A 32 1.81 -7.49 13.75
C ALA A 32 1.92 -6.47 14.89
N ASP A 33 2.10 -5.19 14.54
CA ASP A 33 2.15 -4.06 15.48
C ASP A 33 0.76 -3.64 15.99
N GLY A 34 -0.31 -4.31 15.55
CA GLY A 34 -1.67 -4.11 16.05
C GLY A 34 -2.39 -2.88 15.53
N LEU A 35 -1.93 -2.27 14.43
CA LEU A 35 -2.62 -1.13 13.80
C LEU A 35 -4.00 -1.57 13.31
N ASP A 36 -5.00 -0.72 13.49
CA ASP A 36 -6.36 -0.98 13.01
C ASP A 36 -6.49 -0.83 11.48
N ALA A 37 -7.64 -1.24 10.92
CA ALA A 37 -7.83 -1.21 9.46
C ALA A 37 -7.73 0.22 8.87
N PRO A 38 -8.33 1.27 9.47
CA PRO A 38 -8.14 2.64 9.01
C PRO A 38 -6.68 3.12 9.05
N ALA A 39 -5.93 2.81 10.11
CA ALA A 39 -4.52 3.18 10.24
C ALA A 39 -3.65 2.46 9.21
N ARG A 40 -3.89 1.15 8.97
CA ARG A 40 -3.19 0.40 7.92
C ARG A 40 -3.43 0.98 6.52
N MET A 41 -4.67 1.38 6.22
CA MET A 41 -5.00 2.04 4.96
C MET A 41 -4.25 3.37 4.80
N ARG A 42 -4.28 4.23 5.82
CA ARG A 42 -3.54 5.50 5.77
C ARG A 42 -2.03 5.27 5.68
N GLY A 43 -1.50 4.32 6.43
CA GLY A 43 -0.09 3.94 6.45
C GLY A 43 0.41 3.49 5.10
N ILE A 44 -0.24 2.52 4.47
CA ILE A 44 0.17 2.04 3.14
C ILE A 44 0.11 3.13 2.08
N ARG A 45 -0.94 3.97 2.08
CA ARG A 45 -1.04 5.10 1.15
C ARG A 45 0.09 6.10 1.34
N LEU A 46 0.38 6.48 2.58
CA LEU A 46 1.40 7.50 2.87
C LEU A 46 2.81 6.97 2.65
N VAL A 47 3.11 5.74 3.07
CA VAL A 47 4.43 5.13 2.93
C VAL A 47 4.77 4.91 1.46
N PHE A 48 3.82 4.46 0.64
CA PHE A 48 4.10 4.10 -0.76
C PHE A 48 3.52 5.09 -1.80
N ALA A 49 2.99 6.23 -1.35
CA ALA A 49 2.33 7.23 -2.20
C ALA A 49 1.22 6.62 -3.10
N LEU A 50 0.50 5.62 -2.60
CA LEU A 50 -0.56 4.93 -3.34
C LEU A 50 -1.89 5.69 -3.28
N SER A 51 -2.65 5.58 -4.36
CA SER A 51 -4.07 5.93 -4.37
C SER A 51 -4.88 5.05 -3.41
N PHE A 52 -6.12 5.45 -3.14
CA PHE A 52 -7.02 4.64 -2.30
C PHE A 52 -7.30 3.26 -2.92
N GLU A 53 -7.45 3.19 -4.24
CA GLU A 53 -7.74 1.95 -4.95
C GLU A 53 -6.55 0.99 -4.90
N GLU A 54 -5.35 1.48 -5.22
CA GLU A 54 -4.11 0.68 -5.14
C GLU A 54 -3.85 0.16 -3.73
N ALA A 55 -3.99 1.01 -2.71
CA ALA A 55 -3.84 0.59 -1.32
C ALA A 55 -4.92 -0.41 -0.88
N SER A 56 -6.15 -0.26 -1.37
CA SER A 56 -7.23 -1.22 -1.14
C SER A 56 -6.91 -2.58 -1.76
N ALA A 57 -6.32 -2.60 -2.95
CA ALA A 57 -5.84 -3.83 -3.56
C ALA A 57 -4.71 -4.49 -2.78
N VAL A 58 -3.75 -3.73 -2.23
CA VAL A 58 -2.73 -4.28 -1.32
C VAL A 58 -3.39 -4.93 -0.10
N ILE A 59 -4.34 -4.23 0.53
CA ILE A 59 -5.03 -4.72 1.74
C ILE A 59 -5.88 -5.96 1.46
N ALA A 60 -6.53 -6.01 0.30
CA ALA A 60 -7.33 -7.14 -0.15
C ALA A 60 -6.49 -8.31 -0.71
N GLY A 61 -5.17 -8.15 -0.87
CA GLY A 61 -4.30 -9.15 -1.51
C GLY A 61 -4.51 -9.28 -3.01
N GLY A 62 -5.09 -8.26 -3.66
CA GLY A 62 -5.44 -8.23 -5.08
C GLY A 62 -4.51 -7.39 -5.96
N ARG A 63 -3.36 -6.93 -5.43
CA ARG A 63 -2.48 -6.01 -6.16
C ARG A 63 -1.91 -6.61 -7.44
N GLU A 64 -1.46 -7.85 -7.41
CA GLU A 64 -0.93 -8.53 -8.60
C GLU A 64 -1.95 -8.57 -9.75
N ARG A 65 -3.24 -8.73 -9.42
CA ARG A 65 -4.32 -8.71 -10.41
C ARG A 65 -4.53 -7.33 -11.03
N LEU A 66 -4.39 -6.25 -10.25
CA LEU A 66 -4.48 -4.89 -10.77
C LEU A 66 -3.28 -4.55 -11.67
N GLU A 67 -2.07 -4.92 -11.28
CA GLU A 67 -0.87 -4.69 -12.10
C GLU A 67 -0.94 -5.46 -13.42
N ALA A 68 -1.39 -6.73 -13.39
CA ALA A 68 -1.62 -7.51 -14.59
C ALA A 68 -2.66 -6.85 -15.51
N GLY A 69 -3.82 -6.47 -14.98
CA GLY A 69 -4.85 -5.79 -15.76
C GLY A 69 -4.40 -4.44 -16.33
N ARG A 70 -3.57 -3.69 -15.58
CA ARG A 70 -3.01 -2.42 -16.05
C ARG A 70 -2.03 -2.62 -17.21
N ALA A 71 -1.20 -3.66 -17.16
CA ALA A 71 -0.29 -4.02 -18.24
C ALA A 71 -1.06 -4.38 -19.51
N GLU A 72 -2.10 -5.23 -19.40
CA GLU A 72 -2.96 -5.61 -20.53
C GLU A 72 -3.64 -4.40 -21.18
N VAL A 73 -4.15 -3.45 -20.38
CA VAL A 73 -4.76 -2.22 -20.91
C VAL A 73 -3.73 -1.35 -21.63
N LEU A 74 -2.52 -1.21 -21.09
CA LEU A 74 -1.47 -0.41 -21.72
C LEU A 74 -1.01 -1.01 -23.06
N GLU A 75 -0.92 -2.33 -23.15
CA GLU A 75 -0.65 -3.04 -24.40
C GLU A 75 -1.77 -2.80 -25.43
N ALA A 76 -3.04 -2.97 -25.03
CA ALA A 76 -4.18 -2.73 -25.91
C ALA A 76 -4.26 -1.27 -26.40
N LEU A 77 -3.88 -0.30 -25.55
CA LEU A 77 -3.81 1.11 -25.94
C LEU A 77 -2.65 1.40 -26.90
N ALA A 78 -1.51 0.73 -26.74
CA ALA A 78 -0.38 0.83 -27.65
C ALA A 78 -0.72 0.27 -29.03
N ASP A 79 -1.44 -0.86 -29.08
CA ASP A 79 -1.93 -1.47 -30.33
C ASP A 79 -2.93 -0.56 -31.04
N LEU A 80 -3.84 0.11 -30.32
CA LEU A 80 -4.82 1.03 -30.91
C LEU A 80 -4.16 2.32 -31.47
N ALA A 81 -3.02 2.72 -30.91
CA ALA A 81 -2.27 3.89 -31.35
C ALA A 81 -1.29 3.62 -32.50
N SER A 82 -1.15 2.35 -32.92
CA SER A 82 -0.27 1.89 -34.01
C SER A 82 -1.01 1.79 -35.34
#